data_AF-A0A9D7PM43-F1
#
_entry.id   AF-A0A9D7PM43-F1
#
_cell.length_a   1.000
_cell.length_b   1.000
_cell.length_c   1.000
_cell.angle_alpha   90.00
_cell.angle_beta   90.00
_cell.angle_gamma   90.00
#
_symmetry.space_group_name_H-M   'P 1'
#
loop_
_entity.id
_entity.type
_entity.pdbx_description
1 polymer ?
#
loop_
_entity_poly.entity_id
_entity_poly.type
_entity_poly.pdbx_seq_one_letter_code
_entity_poly.pdbx_strand_id
1 'polypeptide(L)'
;MLQLNKYGVFLVHYIFELPLRILDVFGLPEIFNFFQRKLKPSSRELYEFESKLAQQIFASSLDLSQVRIDESNHVGTQWQICLCVFYYINCKGMLQLPILIHEIVHILQYEQDGSPYAFRNMIAHLVPPTYDYGGLGTIQAIVESPNKVHDLNYEQRADIYSDYCLLLLGKRPEWGSATLQDAVQYYKVIKLQTKVKASFC
;
A
#
# COMPACT_ATOMS: atom_id res chain seq x y z
N MET A 1 -12.46 8.07 -30.65
CA MET A 1 -11.64 7.46 -29.57
C MET A 1 -10.18 7.73 -29.92
N LEU A 2 -9.54 8.70 -29.26
CA LEU A 2 -8.13 9.02 -29.49
C LEU A 2 -7.28 7.87 -28.93
N GLN A 3 -6.68 7.06 -29.81
CA GLN A 3 -5.63 6.12 -29.41
C GLN A 3 -4.38 6.93 -29.07
N LEU A 4 -4.28 7.36 -27.80
CA LEU A 4 -3.01 7.86 -27.28
C LEU A 4 -2.00 6.72 -27.28
N ASN A 5 -0.89 6.90 -27.99
CA ASN A 5 0.27 6.02 -27.93
C ASN A 5 0.72 5.90 -26.45
N LYS A 6 1.35 4.78 -26.05
CA LYS A 6 1.81 4.52 -24.66
C LYS A 6 2.59 5.70 -24.07
N TYR A 7 3.36 6.40 -24.91
CA TYR A 7 4.11 7.61 -24.54
C TYR A 7 3.22 8.82 -24.22
N GLY A 8 2.09 8.99 -24.90
CA GLY A 8 1.14 10.08 -24.64
C GLY A 8 0.38 9.88 -23.33
N VAL A 9 0.00 8.65 -23.01
CA VAL A 9 -0.57 8.30 -21.70
C VAL A 9 0.46 8.56 -20.59
N PHE A 10 1.70 8.12 -20.77
CA PHE A 10 2.79 8.36 -19.83
C PHE A 10 3.03 9.87 -19.57
N LEU A 11 3.07 10.68 -20.64
CA LEU A 11 3.26 12.13 -20.52
C LEU A 11 2.12 12.81 -19.75
N VAL A 12 0.87 12.40 -20.00
CA VAL A 12 -0.30 12.94 -19.29
C VAL A 12 -0.20 12.61 -17.80
N HIS A 13 0.10 11.37 -17.42
CA HIS A 13 0.30 11.00 -16.02
C HIS A 13 1.41 11.86 -15.37
N TYR A 14 2.53 12.03 -16.05
CA TYR A 14 3.66 12.78 -15.53
C TYR A 14 3.33 14.26 -15.28
N ILE A 15 2.55 14.89 -16.17
CA ILE A 15 2.10 16.28 -16.01
C ILE A 15 1.22 16.43 -14.76
N PHE A 16 0.36 15.46 -14.46
CA PHE A 16 -0.48 15.50 -13.25
C PHE A 16 0.31 15.17 -11.96
N GLU A 17 1.34 14.34 -12.05
CA GLU A 17 2.20 14.01 -10.90
C GLU A 17 3.20 15.12 -10.56
N LEU A 18 3.69 15.87 -11.55
CA LEU A 18 4.74 16.88 -11.35
C LEU A 18 4.38 17.93 -10.29
N PRO A 19 3.16 18.52 -10.26
CA PRO A 19 2.76 19.41 -9.17
C PRO A 19 2.85 18.76 -7.80
N LEU A 20 2.46 17.50 -7.66
CA LEU A 20 2.52 16.77 -6.38
C LEU A 20 3.97 16.58 -5.93
N ARG A 21 4.87 16.23 -6.85
CA ARG A 21 6.31 16.13 -6.56
C ARG A 21 6.92 17.47 -6.15
N ILE A 22 6.50 18.56 -6.77
CA ILE A 22 6.94 19.91 -6.38
C ILE A 22 6.49 20.21 -4.94
N LEU A 23 5.25 19.89 -4.59
CA LEU A 23 4.73 20.07 -3.23
C LEU A 23 5.49 19.23 -2.19
N ASP A 24 5.90 18.00 -2.55
CA ASP A 24 6.75 17.16 -1.70
C ASP A 24 8.11 17.83 -1.41
N VAL A 25 8.74 18.46 -2.42
CA VAL A 25 10.00 19.18 -2.24
C VAL A 25 9.86 20.37 -1.27
N PHE A 26 8.69 21.01 -1.22
CA PHE A 26 8.40 22.06 -0.26
C PHE A 26 8.03 21.55 1.14
N GLY A 27 8.04 20.22 1.34
CA GLY A 27 7.73 19.61 2.63
C GLY A 27 6.24 19.68 2.99
N LEU A 28 5.35 19.77 1.99
CA LEU A 28 3.91 19.82 2.23
C LEU A 28 3.41 18.59 3.02
N PRO A 29 3.86 17.35 2.74
CA PRO A 29 3.42 16.20 3.51
C PRO A 29 3.81 16.28 5.00
N GLU A 30 5.00 16.78 5.32
CA GLU A 30 5.47 16.97 6.70
C GLU A 30 4.66 18.04 7.42
N ILE A 31 4.36 19.15 6.73
CA ILE A 31 3.47 20.20 7.23
C ILE A 31 2.08 19.62 7.51
N PHE A 32 1.54 18.83 6.58
CA PHE A 32 0.24 18.19 6.73
C PHE A 32 0.23 17.21 7.91
N ASN A 33 1.27 16.39 8.05
CA ASN A 33 1.43 15.47 9.19
C ASN A 33 1.50 16.20 10.53
N PHE A 34 2.19 17.35 10.59
CA PHE A 34 2.20 18.19 11.78
C PHE A 34 0.80 18.68 12.17
N PHE A 35 -0.01 19.11 11.19
CA PHE A 35 -1.39 19.50 11.45
C PHE A 35 -2.27 18.31 11.82
N GLN A 36 -2.11 17.15 11.18
CA GLN A 36 -2.83 15.93 11.55
C GLN A 36 -2.56 15.53 13.00
N ARG A 37 -1.29 15.57 13.45
CA ARG A 37 -0.92 15.30 14.86
C ARG A 37 -1.67 16.19 15.84
N LYS A 38 -1.86 17.47 15.48
CA LYS A 38 -2.59 18.43 16.34
C LYS A 38 -4.10 18.23 16.29
N LEU A 39 -4.66 17.91 15.12
CA LEU A 39 -6.11 17.80 14.93
C LEU A 39 -6.67 16.44 15.35
N LYS A 40 -5.84 15.40 15.41
CA LYS A 40 -6.23 14.02 15.75
C LYS A 40 -5.49 13.52 17.00
N PRO A 41 -5.72 14.12 18.18
CA PRO A 41 -5.04 13.69 19.40
C PRO A 41 -5.45 12.29 19.86
N SER A 42 -6.59 11.78 19.38
CA SER A 42 -7.08 10.41 19.64
C SER A 42 -6.33 9.34 18.83
N SER A 43 -5.46 9.73 17.89
CA SER A 43 -4.70 8.75 17.11
C SER A 43 -3.72 8.01 18.02
N ARG A 44 -3.72 6.68 17.93
CA ARG A 44 -2.78 5.81 18.65
C ARG A 44 -1.60 5.41 17.78
N GLU A 45 -0.54 4.95 18.44
CA GLU A 45 0.56 4.25 17.79
C GLU A 45 0.17 2.78 17.54
N LEU A 46 1.03 2.06 16.80
CA LEU A 46 0.91 0.61 16.66
C LEU A 46 1.08 -0.04 18.04
N TYR A 47 0.23 -1.01 18.36
CA TYR A 47 0.46 -1.87 19.52
C TYR A 47 1.72 -2.71 19.32
N GLU A 48 2.34 -3.15 20.41
CA GLU A 48 3.61 -3.89 20.34
C GLU A 48 3.50 -5.15 19.45
N PHE A 49 2.37 -5.87 19.49
CA PHE A 49 2.14 -7.03 18.65
C PHE A 49 1.93 -6.68 17.17
N GLU A 50 1.25 -5.57 16.88
CA GLU A 50 1.07 -5.04 15.51
C GLU A 50 2.42 -4.65 14.92
N SER A 51 3.22 -3.90 15.70
CA SER A 51 4.56 -3.46 15.33
C SER A 51 5.49 -4.65 15.09
N LYS A 52 5.49 -5.67 15.95
CA LYS A 52 6.32 -6.88 15.75
C LYS A 52 5.97 -7.62 14.45
N LEU A 53 4.68 -7.80 14.16
CA LEU A 53 4.25 -8.46 12.93
C LEU A 53 4.60 -7.63 11.69
N ALA A 54 4.29 -6.33 11.72
CA ALA A 54 4.65 -5.41 10.64
C ALA A 54 6.17 -5.40 10.40
N GLN A 55 6.98 -5.40 11.47
CA GLN A 55 8.44 -5.44 11.37
C GLN A 55 8.95 -6.73 10.72
N GLN A 56 8.26 -7.86 10.91
CA GLN A 56 8.61 -9.12 10.22
C GLN A 56 8.33 -9.06 8.71
N ILE A 57 7.24 -8.40 8.32
CA ILE A 57 6.80 -8.31 6.92
C ILE A 57 7.61 -7.24 6.16
N PHE A 58 7.70 -6.03 6.73
CA PHE A 58 8.32 -4.87 6.09
C PHE A 58 9.83 -4.75 6.36
N ALA A 59 10.35 -5.45 7.38
CA ALA A 59 11.73 -5.32 7.84
C ALA A 59 12.11 -3.84 8.05
N SER A 60 13.31 -3.44 7.65
CA SER A 60 13.79 -2.05 7.75
C SER A 60 13.30 -1.14 6.62
N SER A 61 12.29 -1.55 5.83
CA SER A 61 11.84 -0.79 4.66
C SER A 61 10.96 0.41 5.02
N LEU A 62 10.42 0.44 6.25
CA LEU A 62 9.50 1.46 6.72
C LEU A 62 9.77 1.79 8.19
N ASP A 63 9.82 3.07 8.53
CA ASP A 63 9.83 3.53 9.92
C ASP A 63 8.42 3.47 10.52
N LEU A 64 8.12 2.34 11.17
CA LEU A 64 6.83 2.10 11.80
C LEU A 64 6.53 3.07 12.96
N SER A 65 7.53 3.78 13.49
CA SER A 65 7.33 4.74 14.59
C SER A 65 6.57 5.99 14.16
N GLN A 66 6.46 6.25 12.84
CA GLN A 66 5.69 7.37 12.29
C GLN A 66 4.22 7.04 12.08
N VAL A 67 3.87 5.75 12.01
CA VAL A 67 2.51 5.29 11.71
C VAL A 67 1.58 5.66 12.86
N ARG A 68 0.43 6.25 12.52
CA ARG A 68 -0.62 6.61 13.48
C ARG A 68 -1.95 6.06 13.01
N ILE A 69 -2.75 5.53 13.92
CA ILE A 69 -4.08 4.96 13.65
C ILE A 69 -5.12 5.79 14.40
N ASP A 70 -6.10 6.32 13.68
CA ASP A 70 -7.25 7.00 14.23
C ASP A 70 -8.51 6.15 14.02
N GLU A 71 -8.93 5.45 15.07
CA GLU A 71 -10.10 4.56 15.08
C GLU A 71 -11.43 5.30 15.34
N SER A 72 -11.37 6.60 15.61
CA SER A 72 -12.55 7.44 15.92
C SER A 72 -13.23 8.01 14.67
N ASN A 73 -12.57 7.87 13.52
CA ASN A 73 -12.98 8.58 12.33
C ASN A 73 -14.09 7.83 11.59
N HIS A 74 -15.19 8.52 11.31
CA HIS A 74 -16.31 7.98 10.54
C HIS A 74 -16.09 8.11 9.02
N VAL A 75 -14.84 8.33 8.62
CA VAL A 75 -14.45 8.49 7.23
C VAL A 75 -14.19 7.09 6.66
N GLY A 76 -15.22 6.56 6.03
CA GLY A 76 -15.25 5.29 5.33
C GLY A 76 -16.63 5.10 4.73
N THR A 77 -16.72 4.78 3.43
CA THR A 77 -18.01 4.37 2.86
C THR A 77 -18.34 2.93 3.29
N GLN A 78 -19.57 2.49 3.05
CA GLN A 78 -20.12 1.18 3.43
C GLN A 78 -19.25 -0.04 3.04
N TRP A 79 -18.21 0.14 2.20
CA TRP A 79 -17.32 -0.89 1.67
C TRP A 79 -15.82 -0.64 1.94
N GLN A 80 -15.43 0.52 2.48
CA GLN A 80 -14.03 0.85 2.80
C GLN A 80 -13.95 1.30 4.26
N ILE A 81 -13.61 0.36 5.14
CA ILE A 81 -13.57 0.53 6.59
C ILE A 81 -12.42 1.47 7.01
N CYS A 82 -11.49 1.75 6.10
CA CYS A 82 -10.22 2.42 6.35
C CYS A 82 -9.83 3.38 5.22
N LEU A 83 -9.12 4.46 5.55
CA LEU A 83 -8.50 5.39 4.63
C LEU A 83 -7.10 5.77 5.13
N CYS A 84 -6.08 5.41 4.34
CA CYS A 84 -4.71 5.84 4.59
C CYS A 84 -4.40 7.19 3.92
N VAL A 85 -3.88 8.14 4.71
CA VAL A 85 -3.41 9.45 4.25
C VAL A 85 -2.02 9.70 4.84
N PHE A 86 -0.99 9.64 3.99
CA PHE A 86 0.42 9.70 4.41
C PHE A 86 0.75 8.64 5.47
N TYR A 87 1.11 9.02 6.71
CA TYR A 87 1.35 8.06 7.80
C TYR A 87 0.12 7.79 8.70
N TYR A 88 -1.03 8.35 8.34
CA TYR A 88 -2.25 8.25 9.13
C TYR A 88 -3.23 7.25 8.54
N ILE A 89 -3.54 6.22 9.29
CA ILE A 89 -4.60 5.25 8.97
C ILE A 89 -5.85 5.68 9.72
N ASN A 90 -6.90 6.02 8.99
CA ASN A 90 -8.18 6.43 9.55
C ASN A 90 -9.15 5.29 9.38
N CYS A 91 -9.81 4.84 10.45
CA CYS A 91 -10.75 3.74 10.35
C CYS A 91 -11.86 3.85 11.38
N LYS A 92 -12.92 3.07 11.18
CA LYS A 92 -14.01 2.95 12.14
C LYS A 92 -13.82 1.71 13.01
N GLY A 93 -13.33 1.92 14.24
CA GLY A 93 -13.10 0.85 15.20
C GLY A 93 -11.79 0.10 14.99
N MET A 94 -11.64 -1.02 15.72
CA MET A 94 -10.38 -1.77 15.78
C MET A 94 -10.07 -2.48 14.46
N LEU A 95 -8.86 -2.27 13.94
CA LEU A 95 -8.38 -2.91 12.72
C LEU A 95 -8.02 -4.38 12.96
N GLN A 96 -8.40 -5.21 11.99
CA GLN A 96 -7.85 -6.56 11.89
C GLN A 96 -6.43 -6.50 11.32
N LEU A 97 -5.53 -7.36 11.81
CA LEU A 97 -4.12 -7.37 11.38
C LEU A 97 -3.90 -7.41 9.86
N PRO A 98 -4.61 -8.22 9.05
CA PRO A 98 -4.42 -8.22 7.60
C PRO A 98 -4.77 -6.87 6.96
N ILE A 99 -5.87 -6.25 7.40
CA ILE A 99 -6.30 -4.92 6.95
C ILE A 99 -5.27 -3.88 7.39
N LEU A 100 -4.77 -3.95 8.62
CA LEU A 100 -3.70 -3.04 9.07
C LEU A 100 -2.46 -3.16 8.19
N ILE A 101 -2.03 -4.37 7.85
CA ILE A 101 -0.89 -4.59 6.96
C ILE A 101 -1.16 -4.02 5.57
N HIS A 102 -2.37 -4.18 5.02
CA HIS A 102 -2.81 -3.54 3.77
C HIS A 102 -2.62 -2.02 3.82
N GLU A 103 -3.15 -1.37 4.85
CA GLU A 103 -3.04 0.08 5.01
C GLU A 103 -1.60 0.55 5.21
N ILE A 104 -0.75 -0.25 5.87
CA ILE A 104 0.68 0.06 6.01
C ILE A 104 1.40 -0.02 4.64
N VAL A 105 0.97 -0.88 3.72
CA VAL A 105 1.51 -0.90 2.35
C VAL A 105 1.27 0.43 1.65
N HIS A 106 0.13 1.08 1.87
CA HIS A 106 -0.13 2.42 1.32
C HIS A 106 0.85 3.47 1.86
N ILE A 107 1.26 3.36 3.12
CA ILE A 107 2.33 4.19 3.69
C ILE A 107 3.67 3.89 3.01
N LEU A 108 4.01 2.62 2.83
CA LEU A 108 5.22 2.21 2.11
C LEU A 108 5.23 2.74 0.66
N GLN A 109 4.09 2.67 -0.03
CA GLN A 109 3.95 3.17 -1.39
C GLN A 109 4.13 4.70 -1.43
N TYR A 110 3.60 5.42 -0.43
CA TYR A 110 3.90 6.84 -0.24
C TYR A 110 5.40 7.11 0.01
N GLU A 111 6.08 6.34 0.86
CA GLU A 111 7.53 6.44 1.09
C GLU A 111 8.39 6.19 -0.16
N GLN A 112 7.84 5.45 -1.11
CA GLN A 112 8.50 5.10 -2.37
C GLN A 112 8.23 6.13 -3.47
N ASP A 113 6.99 6.59 -3.61
CA ASP A 113 6.55 7.40 -4.75
C ASP A 113 6.28 8.88 -4.42
N GLY A 114 6.21 9.24 -3.13
CA GLY A 114 5.77 10.56 -2.64
C GLY A 114 4.25 10.77 -2.75
N SER A 115 3.79 12.02 -2.68
CA SER A 115 2.39 12.38 -2.90
C SER A 115 1.76 11.89 -4.23
N PRO A 116 2.51 11.70 -5.34
CA PRO A 116 1.98 11.04 -6.54
C PRO A 116 1.30 9.69 -6.29
N TYR A 117 1.71 8.96 -5.24
CA TYR A 117 1.06 7.74 -4.80
C TYR A 117 -0.47 7.90 -4.68
N ALA A 118 -0.94 8.96 -4.02
CA ALA A 118 -2.37 9.16 -3.78
C ALA A 118 -3.19 9.23 -5.08
N PHE A 119 -2.64 9.89 -6.10
CA PHE A 119 -3.27 9.96 -7.42
C PHE A 119 -3.30 8.59 -8.11
N ARG A 120 -2.20 7.83 -8.04
CA ARG A 120 -2.12 6.48 -8.61
C ARG A 120 -3.07 5.51 -7.90
N ASN A 121 -3.21 5.61 -6.57
CA ASN A 121 -4.15 4.79 -5.82
C ASN A 121 -5.60 5.15 -6.16
N MET A 122 -5.91 6.43 -6.34
CA MET A 122 -7.23 6.86 -6.82
C MET A 122 -7.55 6.27 -8.21
N ILE A 123 -6.57 6.21 -9.12
CA ILE A 123 -6.77 5.56 -10.43
C ILE A 123 -7.11 4.07 -10.28
N ALA A 124 -6.46 3.34 -9.35
CA ALA A 124 -6.76 1.93 -9.09
C ALA A 124 -8.22 1.69 -8.66
N HIS A 125 -8.83 2.66 -7.98
CA HIS A 125 -10.25 2.61 -7.61
C HIS A 125 -11.19 2.92 -8.77
N LEU A 126 -10.73 3.65 -9.79
CA LEU A 126 -11.53 4.04 -10.95
C LEU A 126 -11.49 3.01 -12.08
N VAL A 127 -10.46 2.14 -12.11
CA VAL A 127 -10.22 1.17 -13.17
C VAL A 127 -10.29 -0.25 -12.59
N PRO A 128 -11.42 -0.97 -12.75
CA PRO A 128 -11.54 -2.35 -12.31
C PRO A 128 -10.61 -3.31 -13.08
N PRO A 129 -10.18 -4.43 -12.46
CA PRO A 129 -10.46 -4.80 -11.07
C PRO A 129 -9.57 -4.03 -10.09
N THR A 130 -10.19 -3.45 -9.05
CA THR A 130 -9.49 -2.70 -7.99
C THR A 130 -8.78 -3.66 -7.04
N TYR A 131 -9.52 -4.63 -6.52
CA TYR A 131 -9.03 -5.72 -5.68
C TYR A 131 -8.85 -7.00 -6.50
N ASP A 132 -8.41 -8.08 -5.85
CA ASP A 132 -8.14 -9.39 -6.46
C ASP A 132 -6.96 -9.33 -7.44
N TYR A 133 -5.80 -9.78 -6.96
CA TYR A 133 -4.61 -9.91 -7.79
C TYR A 133 -4.52 -11.28 -8.49
N GLY A 134 -5.52 -12.16 -8.36
CA GLY A 134 -5.53 -13.50 -8.97
C GLY A 134 -4.85 -14.59 -8.14
N GLY A 135 -4.52 -14.31 -6.87
CA GLY A 135 -4.03 -15.30 -5.90
C GLY A 135 -2.69 -15.97 -6.28
N LEU A 136 -2.52 -17.22 -5.86
CA LEU A 136 -1.27 -17.98 -6.01
C LEU A 136 -0.76 -18.06 -7.46
N GLY A 137 -1.66 -18.16 -8.45
CA GLY A 137 -1.27 -18.22 -9.86
C GLY A 137 -0.50 -16.97 -10.30
N THR A 138 -0.94 -15.79 -9.86
CA THR A 138 -0.24 -14.53 -10.12
C THR A 138 1.09 -14.46 -9.37
N ILE A 139 1.13 -14.91 -8.12
CA ILE A 139 2.39 -14.96 -7.34
C ILE A 139 3.42 -15.84 -8.05
N GLN A 140 3.03 -17.02 -8.50
CA GLN A 140 3.89 -17.92 -9.28
C GLN A 140 4.37 -17.25 -10.57
N ALA A 141 3.46 -16.62 -11.32
CA ALA A 141 3.79 -15.93 -12.55
C ALA A 141 4.80 -14.77 -12.33
N ILE A 142 4.70 -14.03 -11.22
CA ILE A 142 5.66 -12.97 -10.87
C ILE A 142 7.00 -13.57 -10.44
N VAL A 143 7.00 -14.68 -9.71
CA VAL A 143 8.24 -15.38 -9.34
C VAL A 143 8.98 -15.86 -10.59
N GLU A 144 8.27 -16.37 -11.59
CA GLU A 144 8.83 -16.79 -12.88
C GLU A 144 9.25 -15.60 -13.76
N SER A 145 8.51 -14.49 -13.69
CA SER A 145 8.72 -13.29 -14.51
C SER A 145 8.57 -12.02 -13.66
N PRO A 146 9.65 -11.58 -12.97
CA PRO A 146 9.58 -10.47 -11.99
C PRO A 146 8.96 -9.17 -12.52
N ASN A 147 9.09 -8.89 -13.81
CA ASN A 147 8.51 -7.69 -14.43
C ASN A 147 6.97 -7.64 -14.36
N LYS A 148 6.29 -8.78 -14.20
CA LYS A 148 4.83 -8.85 -14.06
C LYS A 148 4.32 -8.20 -12.77
N VAL A 149 5.20 -7.90 -11.80
CA VAL A 149 4.82 -7.12 -10.61
C VAL A 149 4.30 -5.73 -10.97
N HIS A 150 4.72 -5.18 -12.12
CA HIS A 150 4.28 -3.88 -12.60
C HIS A 150 2.87 -3.90 -13.22
N ASP A 151 2.35 -5.08 -13.54
CA ASP A 151 0.97 -5.25 -14.03
C ASP A 151 -0.05 -5.10 -12.90
N LEU A 152 0.40 -5.20 -11.64
CA LEU A 152 -0.43 -5.01 -10.45
C LEU A 152 -0.65 -3.53 -10.15
N ASN A 153 -1.89 -3.18 -9.84
CA ASN A 153 -2.25 -1.87 -9.31
C ASN A 153 -1.83 -1.73 -7.81
N TYR A 154 -2.01 -0.56 -7.22
CA TYR A 154 -1.57 -0.27 -5.85
C TYR A 154 -2.36 -1.04 -4.77
N GLU A 155 -3.67 -1.22 -4.95
CA GLU A 155 -4.53 -2.01 -4.06
C GLU A 155 -4.19 -3.49 -4.12
N GLN A 156 -4.01 -4.05 -5.32
CA GLN A 156 -3.58 -5.43 -5.53
C GLN A 156 -2.21 -5.72 -4.91
N ARG A 157 -1.30 -4.75 -4.96
CA ARG A 157 0.00 -4.87 -4.27
C ARG A 157 -0.19 -4.92 -2.76
N ALA A 158 -1.11 -4.15 -2.19
CA ALA A 158 -1.43 -4.18 -0.77
C ALA A 158 -2.12 -5.50 -0.35
N ASP A 159 -3.03 -6.02 -1.19
CA ASP A 159 -3.70 -7.31 -0.99
C ASP A 159 -2.70 -8.47 -0.87
N ILE A 160 -1.60 -8.46 -1.64
CA ILE A 160 -0.55 -9.49 -1.54
C ILE A 160 0.09 -9.52 -0.15
N TYR A 161 0.32 -8.36 0.48
CA TYR A 161 0.86 -8.30 1.85
C TYR A 161 -0.19 -8.73 2.88
N SER A 162 -1.45 -8.35 2.68
CA SER A 162 -2.56 -8.78 3.52
C SER A 162 -2.71 -10.31 3.51
N ASP A 163 -2.65 -10.93 2.33
CA ASP A 163 -2.70 -12.39 2.17
C ASP A 163 -1.46 -13.07 2.75
N TYR A 164 -0.27 -12.48 2.58
CA TYR A 164 0.93 -12.98 3.25
C TYR A 164 0.79 -12.94 4.78
N CYS A 165 0.21 -11.87 5.34
CA CYS A 165 -0.12 -11.77 6.76
C CYS A 165 -1.10 -12.89 7.19
N LEU A 166 -2.16 -13.14 6.41
CA LEU A 166 -3.09 -14.24 6.66
C LEU A 166 -2.39 -15.60 6.70
N LEU A 167 -1.49 -15.86 5.75
CA LEU A 167 -0.70 -17.10 5.71
C LEU A 167 0.17 -17.25 6.97
N LEU A 168 0.85 -16.19 7.41
CA LEU A 168 1.66 -16.22 8.64
C LEU A 168 0.81 -16.46 9.90
N LEU A 169 -0.45 -16.02 9.89
CA LEU A 169 -1.42 -16.28 10.95
C LEU A 169 -2.09 -17.67 10.84
N GLY A 170 -1.68 -18.51 9.89
CA GLY A 170 -2.26 -19.83 9.65
C GLY A 170 -3.67 -19.79 9.07
N LYS A 171 -4.08 -18.66 8.49
CA LYS A 171 -5.39 -18.47 7.84
C LYS A 171 -5.25 -18.64 6.33
N ARG A 172 -6.39 -18.79 5.65
CA ARG A 172 -6.44 -18.77 4.20
C ARG A 172 -6.34 -17.33 3.70
N PRO A 173 -5.65 -17.10 2.56
CA PRO A 173 -5.70 -15.81 1.88
C PRO A 173 -7.14 -15.50 1.45
N GLU A 174 -7.44 -14.22 1.26
CA GLU A 174 -8.70 -13.76 0.66
C GLU A 174 -8.73 -14.18 -0.82
N TRP A 175 -7.59 -14.04 -1.52
CA TRP A 175 -7.50 -14.30 -2.94
C TRP A 175 -6.76 -15.62 -3.24
N GLY A 176 -7.52 -16.61 -3.69
CA GLY A 176 -7.01 -17.91 -4.14
C GLY A 176 -6.94 -18.97 -3.04
N SER A 177 -6.07 -19.97 -3.22
CA SER A 177 -6.01 -21.19 -2.40
C SER A 177 -4.62 -21.50 -1.83
N ALA A 178 -3.78 -20.47 -1.68
CA ALA A 178 -2.42 -20.63 -1.16
C ALA A 178 -2.43 -21.17 0.28
N THR A 179 -1.37 -21.88 0.65
CA THR A 179 -1.15 -22.38 2.01
C THR A 179 0.14 -21.82 2.60
N LEU A 180 0.42 -22.13 3.88
CA LEU A 180 1.64 -21.66 4.54
C LEU A 180 2.92 -22.09 3.78
N GLN A 181 2.89 -23.23 3.07
CA GLN A 181 4.01 -23.69 2.24
C GLN A 181 4.32 -22.71 1.09
N ASP A 182 3.31 -21.98 0.60
CA ASP A 182 3.47 -20.99 -0.47
C ASP A 182 3.94 -19.63 0.04
N ALA A 183 3.96 -19.39 1.35
CA ALA A 183 4.34 -18.10 1.94
C ALA A 183 5.73 -17.64 1.49
N VAL A 184 6.64 -18.57 1.20
CA VAL A 184 7.97 -18.25 0.65
C VAL A 184 7.90 -17.55 -0.71
N GLN A 185 6.89 -17.85 -1.54
CA GLN A 185 6.69 -17.23 -2.84
C GLN A 185 6.16 -15.81 -2.70
N TYR A 186 5.20 -15.61 -1.78
CA TYR A 186 4.70 -14.28 -1.41
C TYR A 186 5.84 -13.39 -0.91
N TYR A 187 6.70 -13.91 -0.02
CA TYR A 187 7.86 -13.18 0.47
C TYR A 187 8.80 -12.73 -0.66
N LYS A 188 9.04 -13.59 -1.66
CA LYS A 188 9.85 -13.22 -2.84
C LYS A 188 9.23 -12.05 -3.60
N VAL A 189 7.92 -12.08 -3.83
CA VAL A 189 7.19 -11.00 -4.52
C VAL A 189 7.23 -9.70 -3.71
N ILE A 190 7.01 -9.76 -2.39
CA ILE A 190 7.14 -8.62 -1.46
C ILE A 190 8.54 -7.99 -1.55
N LYS A 191 9.60 -8.82 -1.61
CA LYS A 191 10.98 -8.32 -1.76
C LYS A 191 11.25 -7.67 -3.12
N LEU A 192 10.53 -8.04 -4.17
CA LEU A 192 10.60 -7.34 -5.45
C LEU A 192 9.97 -5.94 -5.35
N GLN A 193 8.82 -5.82 -4.70
CA GLN A 193 8.12 -4.54 -4.53
C GLN A 193 8.90 -3.53 -3.67
N THR A 194 9.69 -3.99 -2.70
CA THR A 194 10.52 -3.11 -1.85
C THR A 194 11.81 -2.65 -2.54
N LYS A 195 12.33 -3.39 -3.51
CA LYS A 195 13.60 -3.09 -4.22
C LYS A 195 13.48 -2.06 -5.35
N VAL A 196 12.28 -1.64 -5.72
CA VAL A 196 12.04 -0.74 -6.87
C VAL A 196 12.73 0.63 -6.71
N LYS A 197 13.24 1.00 -5.52
CA LYS A 197 14.06 2.21 -5.31
C LYS A 197 15.41 2.23 -6.08
N ALA A 198 15.92 1.12 -6.59
CA ALA A 198 17.32 1.06 -7.07
C ALA A 198 17.56 1.36 -8.57
N SER A 199 16.54 1.59 -9.39
CA SER A 199 16.70 1.59 -10.86
C SER A 199 16.65 2.98 -11.53
N PHE A 200 16.64 4.06 -10.77
CA PHE A 200 16.75 5.43 -11.29
C PHE A 200 17.82 6.21 -10.52
N CYS A 201 19.07 5.78 -10.65
CA CYS A 201 20.28 6.57 -10.43
C CYS A 201 21.28 6.22 -11.54
#